data_AF-A0A350BWQ7-F1
#
_entry.id   AF-A0A350BWQ7-F1
#
_cell.length_a   1.000
_cell.length_b   1.000
_cell.length_c   1.000
_cell.angle_alpha   90.00
_cell.angle_beta   90.00
_cell.angle_gamma   90.00
#
_symmetry.space_group_name_H-M   'P 1'
#
loop_
_entity.id
_entity.type
_entity.pdbx_description
1 polymer ?
#
loop_
_entity_poly.entity_id
_entity_poly.type
_entity_poly.pdbx_seq_one_letter_code
_entity_poly.pdbx_strand_id
1 'polypeptide(L)'
;MTFSVPTKKQWIRAARGDEAMWFPWGGPYLRNSKGSYLANFRNLTESNIHFNQEKKEYEVVNVFGTLSTDFIITAPGESYYPNQFGIYNMSGNVAELVSDDTVAMGGSWNDTGYDVRVESEQPASEPKSTIGFRVVAVIE
;
A
#
# COMPACT_ATOMS: atom_id res chain seq x y z
N MET A 1 26.19 -11.35 9.58
CA MET A 1 24.96 -10.56 9.39
C MET A 1 24.99 -9.96 8.00
N THR A 2 24.00 -10.28 7.19
CA THR A 2 23.90 -9.85 5.79
C THR A 2 22.62 -9.05 5.60
N PHE A 3 22.71 -7.91 4.91
CA PHE A 3 21.57 -7.04 4.63
C PHE A 3 21.18 -7.13 3.16
N SER A 4 19.88 -7.24 2.88
CA SER A 4 19.32 -7.19 1.53
C SER A 4 17.92 -6.59 1.55
N VAL A 5 17.39 -6.22 0.39
CA VAL A 5 15.93 -6.09 0.26
C VAL A 5 15.28 -7.47 0.42
N PRO A 6 14.03 -7.56 0.90
CA PRO A 6 13.36 -8.84 1.08
C PRO A 6 13.07 -9.54 -0.25
N THR A 7 12.96 -10.87 -0.24
CA THR A 7 12.23 -11.57 -1.30
C THR A 7 10.74 -11.25 -1.22
N LYS A 8 9.99 -11.43 -2.30
CA LYS A 8 8.53 -11.24 -2.33
C LYS A 8 7.84 -12.03 -1.23
N LYS A 9 8.26 -13.28 -1.00
CA LYS A 9 7.72 -14.13 0.07
C LYS A 9 8.03 -13.58 1.48
N GLN A 10 9.26 -13.11 1.71
CA GLN A 10 9.61 -12.48 2.99
C GLN A 10 8.79 -11.21 3.22
N TRP A 11 8.63 -10.38 2.19
CA TRP A 11 7.83 -9.16 2.25
C TRP A 11 6.37 -9.47 2.58
N ILE A 12 5.73 -10.42 1.87
CA ILE A 12 4.33 -10.80 2.10
C ILE A 12 4.14 -11.39 3.51
N ARG A 13 5.05 -12.25 3.98
CA ARG A 13 4.98 -12.79 5.34
C ARG A 13 5.10 -11.69 6.39
N ALA A 14 6.02 -10.75 6.19
CA ALA A 14 6.18 -9.59 7.06
C ALA A 14 4.92 -8.71 7.05
N ALA A 15 4.31 -8.51 5.89
CA ALA A 15 3.12 -7.68 5.71
C ALA A 15 1.88 -8.27 6.38
N ARG A 16 1.63 -9.56 6.14
CA ARG A 16 0.47 -10.29 6.66
C ARG A 16 0.50 -10.44 8.17
N GLY A 17 1.69 -10.58 8.77
CA GLY A 17 1.72 -11.19 10.10
C GLY A 17 1.06 -12.58 10.01
N ASP A 18 0.36 -12.99 11.07
CA ASP A 18 -0.41 -14.23 11.15
C ASP A 18 -1.82 -14.08 10.55
N GLU A 19 -2.12 -12.94 9.93
CA GLU A 19 -3.39 -12.66 9.26
C GLU A 19 -3.38 -13.13 7.79
N ALA A 20 -4.43 -13.80 7.34
CA ALA A 20 -4.57 -14.24 5.94
C ALA A 20 -5.29 -13.21 5.04
N MET A 21 -5.47 -11.98 5.50
CA MET A 21 -6.34 -10.98 4.85
C MET A 21 -5.61 -10.04 3.88
N TRP A 22 -6.38 -9.28 3.10
CA TRP A 22 -5.88 -8.38 2.05
C TRP A 22 -5.01 -7.23 2.56
N PHE A 23 -5.20 -6.83 3.82
CA PHE A 23 -4.47 -5.74 4.46
C PHE A 23 -3.74 -6.23 5.73
N PRO A 24 -2.64 -5.55 6.14
CA PRO A 24 -1.81 -5.92 7.29
C PRO A 24 -2.52 -5.97 8.65
N TRP A 25 -3.70 -5.36 8.77
CA TRP A 25 -4.48 -5.28 10.00
C TRP A 25 -5.63 -6.31 10.06
N GLY A 26 -5.59 -7.36 9.24
CA GLY A 26 -6.52 -8.50 9.36
C GLY A 26 -7.95 -8.25 8.89
N GLY A 27 -8.23 -7.14 8.20
CA GLY A 27 -9.58 -6.79 7.75
C GLY A 27 -9.62 -6.21 6.35
N PRO A 28 -10.80 -6.13 5.71
CA PRO A 28 -10.94 -5.63 4.35
C PRO A 28 -11.08 -4.09 4.27
N TYR A 29 -11.16 -3.41 5.41
CA TYR A 29 -11.50 -1.98 5.46
C TYR A 29 -10.25 -1.11 5.63
N LEU A 30 -10.17 -0.02 4.88
CA LEU A 30 -9.09 0.99 4.95
C LEU A 30 -9.24 1.98 6.11
N ARG A 31 -10.31 1.85 6.89
CA ARG A 31 -10.63 2.69 8.05
C ARG A 31 -10.99 1.84 9.25
N ASN A 32 -10.68 2.35 10.43
CA ASN A 32 -11.16 1.78 11.69
C ASN A 32 -12.63 2.19 11.98
N SER A 33 -13.16 1.72 13.11
CA SER A 33 -14.52 2.03 13.57
C SER A 33 -14.78 3.50 13.88
N LYS A 34 -13.74 4.33 13.99
CA LYS A 34 -13.83 5.79 14.17
C LYS A 34 -13.75 6.55 12.84
N GLY A 35 -13.63 5.83 11.71
CA GLY A 35 -13.48 6.42 10.38
C GLY A 35 -12.06 6.91 10.04
N SER A 36 -11.07 6.71 10.92
CA SER A 36 -9.68 7.08 10.64
C SER A 36 -9.05 6.09 9.67
N TYR A 37 -8.28 6.60 8.71
CA TYR A 37 -7.53 5.76 7.77
C TYR A 37 -6.45 4.94 8.49
N LEU A 38 -6.15 3.79 7.90
CA LEU A 38 -5.16 2.82 8.39
C LEU A 38 -3.88 2.77 7.54
N ALA A 39 -3.84 3.53 6.45
CA ALA A 39 -2.72 3.61 5.52
C ALA A 39 -2.70 4.99 4.83
N ASN A 40 -1.54 5.36 4.26
CA ASN A 40 -1.39 6.53 3.41
C ASN A 40 -1.58 6.14 1.94
N PHE A 41 -2.65 6.58 1.29
CA PHE A 41 -3.00 6.20 -0.08
C PHE A 41 -3.85 7.28 -0.75
N ARG A 42 -4.05 7.16 -2.07
CA ARG A 42 -4.94 8.06 -2.80
C ARG A 42 -6.38 7.72 -2.49
N ASN A 43 -6.98 8.49 -1.61
CA ASN A 43 -8.35 8.31 -1.21
C ASN A 43 -9.33 8.69 -2.34
N LEU A 44 -10.00 7.68 -2.88
CA LEU A 44 -11.15 7.80 -3.76
C LEU A 44 -12.37 7.23 -3.03
N THR A 45 -13.48 7.94 -3.08
CA THR A 45 -14.73 7.51 -2.44
C THR A 45 -15.71 6.98 -3.47
N GLU A 46 -16.82 6.42 -3.01
CA GLU A 46 -17.93 5.99 -3.85
C GLU A 46 -18.46 7.12 -4.75
N SER A 47 -18.34 8.39 -4.35
CA SER A 47 -18.76 9.53 -5.18
C SER A 47 -17.86 9.75 -6.40
N ASN A 48 -16.68 9.12 -6.43
CA ASN A 48 -15.77 9.18 -7.57
C ASN A 48 -16.02 8.05 -8.58
N ILE A 49 -16.84 7.06 -8.27
CA ILE A 49 -17.06 5.89 -9.13
C ILE A 49 -18.29 6.15 -10.01
N HIS A 50 -18.10 6.16 -11.33
CA HIS A 50 -19.17 6.36 -12.31
C HIS A 50 -19.26 5.15 -13.24
N PHE A 51 -20.46 4.60 -13.42
CA PHE A 51 -20.69 3.60 -14.47
C PHE A 51 -20.93 4.30 -15.80
N ASN A 52 -19.95 4.25 -16.69
CA ASN A 52 -20.03 4.81 -18.02
C ASN A 52 -20.94 3.93 -18.90
N GLN A 53 -22.12 4.46 -19.24
CA GLN A 53 -23.12 3.73 -20.00
C GLN A 53 -22.70 3.37 -21.43
N GLU A 54 -21.77 4.12 -22.02
CA GLU A 54 -21.29 3.90 -23.39
C GLU A 54 -20.24 2.78 -23.42
N LYS A 55 -19.25 2.86 -22.53
CA LYS A 55 -18.18 1.86 -22.41
C LYS A 55 -18.63 0.57 -21.72
N LYS A 56 -19.75 0.62 -20.97
CA LYS A 56 -20.22 -0.46 -20.08
C LYS A 56 -19.17 -0.85 -19.02
N GLU A 57 -18.47 0.15 -18.50
CA GLU A 57 -17.38 -0.01 -17.53
C GLU A 57 -17.50 1.03 -16.41
N TYR A 58 -16.96 0.70 -15.23
CA TYR A 58 -16.78 1.67 -14.15
C TYR A 58 -15.52 2.49 -14.39
N GLU A 59 -15.63 3.80 -14.23
CA GLU A 59 -14.51 4.74 -14.32
C GLU A 59 -14.45 5.66 -13.09
N VAL A 60 -13.26 6.19 -12.82
CA VAL A 60 -13.03 7.14 -11.73
C VAL A 60 -13.13 8.56 -12.29
N VAL A 61 -14.04 9.36 -11.74
CA VAL A 61 -14.32 10.75 -12.15
C VAL A 61 -14.21 11.72 -10.97
N ASN A 62 -14.10 13.02 -11.27
CA ASN A 62 -14.10 14.12 -10.29
C ASN A 62 -13.04 13.99 -9.17
N VAL A 63 -11.81 13.61 -9.53
CA VAL A 63 -10.74 13.33 -8.55
C VAL A 63 -10.16 14.58 -7.87
N PHE A 64 -10.34 15.76 -8.48
CA PHE A 64 -9.69 17.01 -8.05
C PHE A 64 -10.19 17.59 -6.71
N GLY A 65 -11.34 17.15 -6.19
CA GLY A 65 -11.95 17.68 -4.95
C GLY A 65 -11.82 16.79 -3.70
N THR A 66 -11.32 15.56 -3.84
CA THR A 66 -11.31 14.55 -2.75
C THR A 66 -9.99 14.50 -1.96
N LEU A 67 -9.03 15.36 -2.31
CA LEU A 67 -7.77 15.51 -1.59
C LEU A 67 -8.04 16.19 -0.24
N SER A 68 -8.37 15.40 0.77
CA SER A 68 -8.12 15.84 2.15
C SER A 68 -6.62 16.11 2.26
N THR A 69 -6.27 17.25 2.83
CA THR A 69 -4.95 17.91 2.80
C THR A 69 -3.80 17.08 3.37
N ASP A 70 -4.08 15.91 3.92
CA ASP A 70 -3.15 15.12 4.73
C ASP A 70 -2.51 13.96 3.93
N PHE A 71 -2.87 13.78 2.66
CA PHE A 71 -2.52 12.59 1.85
C PHE A 71 -1.92 12.93 0.47
N ILE A 72 -1.18 14.03 0.35
CA ILE A 72 -0.65 14.50 -0.95
C ILE A 72 0.76 13.94 -1.23
N ILE A 73 1.47 13.49 -0.19
CA ILE A 73 2.84 12.97 -0.28
C ILE A 73 3.06 11.86 0.76
N THR A 74 4.30 11.39 0.91
CA THR A 74 4.69 10.40 1.92
C THR A 74 4.42 10.90 3.34
N ALA A 75 4.10 9.95 4.22
CA ALA A 75 3.98 10.13 5.65
C ALA A 75 5.25 9.60 6.36
N PRO A 76 5.55 10.05 7.60
CA PRO A 76 6.62 9.48 8.41
C PRO A 76 6.56 7.95 8.50
N GLY A 77 7.72 7.29 8.57
CA GLY A 77 7.84 5.82 8.52
C GLY A 77 7.09 5.05 9.62
N GLU A 78 6.81 5.71 10.75
CA GLU A 78 6.05 5.17 11.88
C GLU A 78 4.64 5.81 12.01
N SER A 79 4.06 6.24 10.89
CA SER A 79 2.66 6.66 10.84
C SER A 79 1.72 5.45 10.81
N TYR A 80 0.46 5.67 11.24
CA TYR A 80 -0.58 4.64 11.35
C TYR A 80 -0.24 3.56 12.40
N TYR A 81 -0.93 2.42 12.34
CA TYR A 81 -0.76 1.34 13.30
C TYR A 81 0.17 0.26 12.72
N PRO A 82 1.09 -0.29 13.53
CA PRO A 82 1.88 -1.43 13.09
C PRO A 82 0.99 -2.66 12.95
N ASN A 83 1.40 -3.61 12.10
CA ASN A 83 0.83 -4.95 12.16
C ASN A 83 1.32 -5.69 13.42
N GLN A 84 0.85 -6.92 13.62
CA GLN A 84 1.19 -7.75 14.77
C GLN A 84 2.70 -8.09 14.92
N PHE A 85 3.52 -7.86 13.90
CA PHE A 85 4.97 -8.00 13.96
C PHE A 85 5.69 -6.68 14.29
N GLY A 86 4.94 -5.62 14.61
CA GLY A 86 5.49 -4.30 14.86
C GLY A 86 5.91 -3.56 13.59
N ILE A 87 5.45 -4.02 12.41
CA ILE A 87 5.90 -3.49 11.13
C ILE A 87 4.88 -2.47 10.60
N TYR A 88 5.36 -1.28 10.29
CA TYR A 88 4.55 -0.16 9.82
C TYR A 88 4.51 -0.08 8.29
N ASN A 89 3.44 0.56 7.80
CA ASN A 89 3.29 0.98 6.41
C ASN A 89 3.52 -0.14 5.39
N MET A 90 3.04 -1.36 5.69
CA MET A 90 3.04 -2.48 4.75
C MET A 90 1.92 -2.38 3.70
N SER A 91 1.11 -1.33 3.77
CA SER A 91 0.09 -0.94 2.80
C SER A 91 0.16 0.57 2.63
N GLY A 92 0.39 1.03 1.40
CA GLY A 92 0.52 2.43 1.06
C GLY A 92 1.85 3.06 1.50
N ASN A 93 1.85 4.38 1.63
CA ASN A 93 3.03 5.23 1.80
C ASN A 93 3.98 5.17 0.60
N VAL A 94 4.77 4.11 0.46
CA VAL A 94 5.58 3.83 -0.73
C VAL A 94 5.51 2.35 -1.03
N ALA A 95 5.46 2.00 -2.31
CA ALA A 95 5.62 0.61 -2.70
C ALA A 95 7.09 0.21 -2.53
N GLU A 96 7.35 -1.06 -2.24
CA GLU A 96 8.68 -1.46 -1.80
C GLU A 96 9.30 -2.56 -2.67
N LEU A 97 10.57 -2.35 -3.01
CA LEU A 97 11.36 -3.28 -3.82
C LEU A 97 11.51 -4.65 -3.16
N VAL A 98 11.50 -5.68 -4.00
CA VAL A 98 11.83 -7.08 -3.65
C VAL A 98 13.02 -7.57 -4.47
N SER A 99 13.77 -8.55 -3.96
CA SER A 99 15.03 -8.99 -4.56
C SER A 99 14.88 -9.99 -5.71
N ASP A 100 13.76 -10.69 -5.76
CA ASP A 100 13.53 -11.86 -6.63
C ASP A 100 12.55 -11.60 -7.78
N ASP A 101 12.19 -10.33 -8.01
CA ASP A 101 11.30 -9.91 -9.10
C ASP A 101 11.52 -8.42 -9.44
N THR A 102 10.94 -7.96 -10.55
CA THR A 102 11.00 -6.58 -11.07
C THR A 102 9.80 -5.72 -10.67
N VAL A 103 9.19 -6.05 -9.52
CA VAL A 103 8.02 -5.38 -8.98
C VAL A 103 8.30 -4.73 -7.63
N ALA A 104 7.46 -3.77 -7.25
CA ALA A 104 7.38 -3.23 -5.90
C ALA A 104 6.02 -3.57 -5.29
N MET A 105 6.01 -3.85 -3.99
CA MET A 105 4.87 -4.41 -3.27
C MET A 105 4.16 -3.34 -2.41
N GLY A 106 2.86 -3.52 -2.15
CA GLY A 106 2.14 -2.80 -1.08
C GLY A 106 1.53 -1.45 -1.45
N GLY A 107 1.83 -0.92 -2.64
CA GLY A 107 1.30 0.36 -3.14
C GLY A 107 1.81 1.59 -2.38
N SER A 108 1.42 2.77 -2.84
CA SER A 108 1.96 4.06 -2.39
C SER A 108 0.88 5.09 -2.01
N TRP A 109 1.33 6.25 -1.54
CA TRP A 109 0.48 7.41 -1.27
C TRP A 109 -0.36 7.88 -2.48
N ASN A 110 0.04 7.52 -3.71
CA ASN A 110 -0.68 7.92 -4.94
C ASN A 110 -1.50 6.78 -5.56
N ASP A 111 -1.53 5.60 -4.94
CA ASP A 111 -2.26 4.43 -5.42
C ASP A 111 -3.64 4.33 -4.75
N THR A 112 -4.63 3.73 -5.43
CA THR A 112 -5.99 3.66 -4.89
C THR A 112 -6.11 2.66 -3.74
N GLY A 113 -7.23 2.69 -3.01
CA GLY A 113 -7.47 1.77 -1.90
C GLY A 113 -7.36 0.28 -2.27
N TYR A 114 -7.67 -0.09 -3.52
CA TYR A 114 -7.49 -1.45 -4.03
C TYR A 114 -6.01 -1.78 -4.27
N ASP A 115 -5.23 -0.79 -4.68
CA ASP A 115 -3.84 -0.93 -5.11
C ASP A 115 -2.84 -0.87 -3.96
N VAL A 116 -3.30 -0.67 -2.72
CA VAL A 116 -2.46 -0.71 -1.50
C VAL A 116 -2.63 -1.98 -0.66
N ARG A 117 -3.14 -3.07 -1.25
CA ARG A 117 -3.22 -4.36 -0.57
C ARG A 117 -1.85 -5.04 -0.53
N VAL A 118 -1.71 -6.00 0.37
CA VAL A 118 -0.45 -6.74 0.58
C VAL A 118 0.11 -7.32 -0.72
N GLU A 119 -0.74 -7.90 -1.57
CA GLU A 119 -0.32 -8.53 -2.82
C GLU A 119 -0.43 -7.60 -4.03
N SER A 120 -0.66 -6.30 -3.82
CA SER A 120 -0.62 -5.34 -4.91
C SER A 120 0.81 -5.17 -5.38
N GLU A 121 1.03 -5.41 -6.67
CA GLU A 121 2.31 -5.28 -7.34
C GLU A 121 2.26 -4.10 -8.32
N GLN A 122 3.36 -3.36 -8.40
CA GLN A 122 3.55 -2.39 -9.48
C GLN A 122 4.93 -2.57 -10.14
N PRO A 123 5.06 -2.30 -11.45
CA PRO A 123 6.35 -2.38 -12.12
C PRO A 123 7.39 -1.45 -11.49
N ALA A 124 8.57 -2.01 -11.19
CA ALA A 124 9.70 -1.33 -10.56
C ALA A 124 10.96 -1.35 -11.45
N SER A 125 10.77 -1.38 -12.77
CA SER A 125 11.86 -1.32 -13.76
C SER A 125 12.52 0.07 -13.87
N GLU A 126 11.87 1.11 -13.35
CA GLU A 126 12.31 2.49 -13.41
C GLU A 126 12.15 3.18 -12.05
N PRO A 127 13.00 4.17 -11.72
CA PRO A 127 12.85 4.95 -10.49
C PRO A 127 11.54 5.74 -10.47
N LYS A 128 10.81 5.68 -9.35
CA LYS A 128 9.58 6.45 -9.10
C LYS A 128 9.60 7.03 -7.70
N SER A 129 9.05 8.23 -7.51
CA SER A 129 8.90 8.86 -6.18
C SER A 129 7.92 8.11 -5.26
N THR A 130 7.15 7.18 -5.81
CA THR A 130 6.22 6.29 -5.09
C THR A 130 6.84 4.95 -4.70
N ILE A 131 8.09 4.67 -5.09
CA ILE A 131 8.78 3.41 -4.81
C ILE A 131 9.97 3.68 -3.87
N GLY A 132 9.98 2.97 -2.75
CA GLY A 132 11.07 2.90 -1.79
C GLY A 132 11.51 1.46 -1.53
N PHE A 133 12.08 1.20 -0.36
CA PHE A 133 12.47 -0.15 0.04
C PHE A 133 12.57 -0.24 1.57
N ARG A 134 12.55 -1.48 2.05
CA ARG A 134 13.02 -1.84 3.39
C ARG A 134 14.10 -2.89 3.30
N VAL A 135 14.79 -3.10 4.41
CA VAL A 135 15.91 -4.02 4.49
C VAL A 135 15.56 -5.16 5.44
N VAL A 136 15.93 -6.38 5.05
CA VAL A 136 15.99 -7.54 5.93
C VAL A 136 17.43 -7.82 6.32
N ALA A 137 17.62 -8.26 7.56
CA ALA A 137 18.91 -8.71 8.05
C ALA A 137 18.86 -10.21 8.33
N VAL A 138 19.76 -10.96 7.71
CA VAL A 138 19.96 -12.38 7.99
C VAL A 138 21.08 -12.52 9.02
N ILE A 139 20.75 -13.14 10.14
CA ILE A 139 21.69 -13.49 11.20
C ILE A 139 21.99 -14.98 11.02
N GLU A 140 23.27 -15.29 10.86
CA GLU A 140 23.80 -16.66 10.81
C GLU A 140 24.32 -17.07 12.19
#